data_AF-A0A432ZZP1-F1
#
_entry.id   AF-A0A432ZZP1-F1
#
_cell.length_a   1.000
_cell.length_b   1.000
_cell.length_c   1.000
_cell.angle_alpha   90.00
_cell.angle_beta   90.00
_cell.angle_gamma   90.00
#
_symmetry.space_group_name_H-M   'P 1'
#
loop_
_entity.id
_entity.type
_entity.pdbx_description
1 polymer ?
#
loop_
_entity_poly.entity_id
_entity_poly.type
_entity_poly.pdbx_seq_one_letter_code
_entity_poly.pdbx_strand_id
1 'polypeptide(L)'
;MQPEEDNYQVEEDGIAMEEDAQPQYEEEQPPPEEAEEQIEDEEDMGLTTEQSFWMFGGLINEFRDACVALRNGIDAEKFAEADRALVAIMAIYLKSAIPPENLAPAIASHIRQNSSATELPEEYLQDTTSNREQRDLADLLFDLLWETREEGASREKMIRLLACVTKSKREHDHAMGGRLLVELLRRSPRNFDGSLLPNAPPIFDWYRSFVIYTLYGSSGPGEESAYEQQSRFKQFVLQDMKVLQEVSISLFYSVAPLLYRHLADACVGDAEFLHVVVAMIAPAQVYSLACKLIAGEIEVFGITNDYDEILEPALEWETFEQIVMWQLINAELGGRVDKVERLVSKSAVVGGLEAEHNPEPLPALLTLLRSVPPTPTILKHLIPMAFPLEGPASEISESHMRFALAALEQWRRVWREPLEGAVADVIASMAERVENWADEDMAIEEAGDVSKRSSRDDAAQAVVMLQGWWRFSIANGRKEELGELKVMSHEPVLPAWEIWE
;
A
#
# COMPACT_ATOMS: atom_id res chain seq x y z
N MET A 1 -30.49 -78.70 23.27
CA MET A 1 -31.85 -78.37 22.80
C MET A 1 -31.77 -76.98 22.20
N GLN A 2 -32.05 -76.91 20.90
CA GLN A 2 -32.16 -75.73 20.04
C GLN A 2 -33.36 -74.83 20.44
N PRO A 3 -33.64 -73.71 19.75
CA PRO A 3 -34.14 -73.68 18.35
C PRO A 3 -33.09 -73.06 17.39
N GLU A 4 -32.80 -73.57 16.17
CA GLU A 4 -33.64 -73.73 14.96
C GLU A 4 -34.08 -72.37 14.41
N GLU A 5 -33.40 -71.79 13.40
CA GLU A 5 -33.33 -72.12 11.96
C GLU A 5 -34.41 -71.37 11.14
N ASP A 6 -33.94 -70.48 10.27
CA ASP A 6 -34.49 -70.05 8.96
C ASP A 6 -33.46 -69.03 8.41
N ASN A 7 -32.61 -69.21 7.40
CA ASN A 7 -32.42 -70.09 6.25
C ASN A 7 -32.70 -69.38 4.90
N TYR A 8 -31.65 -69.39 4.05
CA TYR A 8 -31.57 -69.12 2.59
C TYR A 8 -31.85 -67.68 2.08
N GLN A 9 -31.14 -67.12 1.08
CA GLN A 9 -30.28 -67.73 0.06
C GLN A 9 -29.32 -66.70 -0.58
N VAL A 10 -28.19 -67.22 -1.05
CA VAL A 10 -27.14 -66.61 -1.89
C VAL A 10 -27.57 -66.67 -3.36
N GLU A 11 -27.29 -65.64 -4.14
CA GLU A 11 -26.82 -65.78 -5.53
C GLU A 11 -25.66 -64.82 -5.77
N GLU A 12 -24.47 -65.40 -5.94
CA GLU A 12 -23.31 -64.79 -6.57
C GLU A 12 -23.58 -64.69 -8.07
N ASP A 13 -23.26 -63.56 -8.68
CA ASP A 13 -22.78 -63.55 -10.06
C ASP A 13 -21.62 -62.56 -10.15
N GLY A 14 -20.45 -63.11 -10.45
CA GLY A 14 -19.20 -62.38 -10.59
C GLY A 14 -19.10 -61.68 -11.95
N ILE A 15 -18.31 -60.60 -11.99
CA ILE A 15 -17.76 -60.07 -13.23
C ILE A 15 -16.29 -59.72 -13.00
N ALA A 16 -15.49 -60.20 -13.95
CA ALA A 16 -14.04 -60.23 -13.99
C ALA A 16 -13.39 -58.85 -14.13
N MET A 17 -12.12 -58.80 -13.72
CA MET A 17 -11.17 -57.73 -14.00
C MET A 17 -10.71 -57.76 -15.46
N GLU A 18 -10.72 -56.61 -16.12
CA GLU A 18 -9.86 -56.16 -17.23
C GLU A 18 -9.77 -54.63 -17.04
N GLU A 19 -8.63 -54.10 -16.59
CA GLU A 19 -7.52 -53.56 -17.39
C GLU A 19 -7.84 -52.24 -18.12
N ASP A 20 -6.97 -51.26 -17.82
CA ASP A 20 -6.60 -50.07 -18.59
C ASP A 20 -7.56 -48.88 -18.75
N ALA A 21 -7.31 -47.86 -17.93
CA ALA A 21 -7.19 -46.47 -18.38
C ALA A 21 -6.47 -45.62 -17.31
N GLN A 22 -5.12 -45.62 -17.35
CA GLN A 22 -4.33 -44.59 -16.66
C GLN A 22 -4.52 -43.24 -17.36
N PRO A 23 -4.65 -42.13 -16.63
CA PRO A 23 -4.54 -40.80 -17.23
C PRO A 23 -3.12 -40.61 -17.76
N GLN A 24 -3.03 -40.13 -18.99
CA GLN A 24 -1.78 -39.79 -19.67
C GLN A 24 -1.03 -38.74 -18.83
N TYR A 25 0.14 -39.12 -18.32
CA TYR A 25 1.16 -38.16 -17.94
C TYR A 25 1.70 -37.58 -19.25
N GLU A 26 1.42 -36.32 -19.51
CA GLU A 26 2.23 -35.55 -20.45
C GLU A 26 3.64 -35.49 -19.84
N GLU A 27 4.58 -36.19 -20.47
CA GLU A 27 6.01 -35.99 -20.23
C GLU A 27 6.31 -34.52 -20.54
N GLU A 28 6.45 -33.71 -19.49
CA GLU A 28 7.12 -32.41 -19.58
C GLU A 28 8.48 -32.65 -20.21
N GLN A 29 8.63 -32.22 -21.46
CA GLN A 29 9.94 -32.08 -22.08
C GLN A 29 10.78 -31.19 -21.15
N PRO A 30 12.01 -31.58 -20.80
CA PRO A 30 12.89 -30.67 -20.11
C PRO A 30 13.03 -29.42 -20.99
N PRO A 31 12.99 -28.20 -20.41
CA PRO A 31 13.18 -27.00 -21.19
C PRO A 31 14.52 -27.13 -21.94
N PRO A 32 14.59 -26.71 -23.21
CA PRO A 32 15.85 -26.77 -23.94
C PRO A 32 16.89 -26.01 -23.15
N GLU A 33 18.06 -26.65 -22.93
CA GLU A 33 19.25 -26.03 -22.36
C GLU A 33 19.35 -24.61 -22.92
N GLU A 34 19.23 -23.64 -22.01
CA GLU A 34 19.37 -22.22 -22.31
C GLU A 34 20.69 -22.08 -23.08
N ALA A 35 20.56 -21.90 -24.39
CA ALA A 35 21.65 -21.39 -25.18
C ALA A 35 22.04 -20.08 -24.51
N GLU A 36 23.25 -20.03 -23.96
CA GLU A 36 23.93 -18.79 -23.63
C GLU A 36 23.98 -17.95 -24.92
N GLU A 37 22.90 -17.25 -25.24
CA GLU A 37 22.89 -16.19 -26.21
C GLU A 37 23.80 -15.11 -25.63
N GLN A 38 25.05 -15.11 -26.09
CA GLN A 38 25.89 -13.94 -26.09
C GLN A 38 25.18 -12.88 -26.94
N ILE A 39 24.26 -12.15 -26.31
CA ILE A 39 23.62 -10.98 -26.88
C ILE A 39 24.72 -9.92 -26.94
N GLU A 40 25.26 -9.69 -28.14
CA GLU A 40 26.05 -8.50 -28.44
C GLU A 40 25.17 -7.29 -28.18
N ASP A 41 25.43 -6.57 -27.07
CA ASP A 41 24.88 -5.24 -26.84
C ASP A 41 25.25 -4.40 -28.08
N GLU A 42 24.27 -4.04 -28.93
CA GLU A 42 24.47 -3.04 -29.98
C GLU A 42 25.10 -1.81 -29.33
N GLU A 43 26.37 -1.54 -29.64
CA GLU A 43 27.16 -0.43 -29.11
C GLU A 43 26.40 0.88 -29.38
N ASP A 44 25.68 1.38 -28.37
CA ASP A 44 25.05 2.68 -28.40
C ASP A 44 26.16 3.71 -28.59
N MET A 45 26.19 4.36 -29.75
CA MET A 45 27.32 5.13 -30.26
C MET A 45 27.55 6.40 -29.41
N GLY A 46 28.20 6.24 -28.26
CA GLY A 46 28.72 7.31 -27.41
C GLY A 46 29.95 7.98 -28.04
N LEU A 47 30.94 8.34 -27.23
CA LEU A 47 32.20 8.88 -27.76
C LEU A 47 32.83 7.91 -28.76
N THR A 48 33.18 8.39 -29.95
CA THR A 48 33.98 7.59 -30.89
C THR A 48 35.31 7.21 -30.23
N THR A 49 35.88 6.07 -30.62
CA THR A 49 37.14 5.56 -30.03
C THR A 49 38.28 6.59 -30.12
N GLU A 50 38.25 7.46 -31.14
CA GLU A 50 39.20 8.57 -31.27
C GLU A 50 38.88 9.71 -30.28
N GLN A 51 37.61 10.11 -30.15
CA GLN A 51 37.21 11.19 -29.23
C GLN A 51 37.44 10.81 -27.76
N SER A 52 37.16 9.55 -27.39
CA SER A 52 37.43 9.04 -26.05
C SER A 52 38.93 9.00 -25.76
N PHE A 53 39.76 8.59 -26.72
CA PHE A 53 41.22 8.59 -26.57
C PHE A 53 41.81 10.01 -26.41
N TRP A 54 41.30 11.00 -27.15
CA TRP A 54 41.78 12.38 -27.02
C TRP A 54 41.47 13.00 -25.65
N MET A 55 40.35 12.61 -25.03
CA MET A 55 39.91 13.20 -23.75
C MET A 55 40.37 12.41 -22.53
N PHE A 56 40.37 11.08 -22.60
CA PHE A 56 40.65 10.19 -21.48
C PHE A 56 41.95 9.38 -21.68
N GLY A 57 42.65 9.55 -22.81
CA GLY A 57 43.84 8.77 -23.11
C GLY A 57 43.54 7.28 -23.19
N GLY A 58 44.32 6.47 -22.47
CA GLY A 58 44.09 5.03 -22.33
C GLY A 58 43.09 4.63 -21.25
N LEU A 59 42.62 5.58 -20.42
CA LEU A 59 41.91 5.26 -19.16
C LEU A 59 40.62 4.45 -19.37
N ILE A 60 39.85 4.73 -20.42
CA ILE A 60 38.63 3.98 -20.72
C ILE A 60 38.95 2.53 -21.11
N ASN A 61 40.02 2.32 -21.88
CA ASN A 61 40.45 0.97 -22.24
C ASN A 61 41.01 0.23 -21.02
N GLU A 62 41.82 0.90 -20.19
CA GLU A 62 42.33 0.34 -18.93
C GLU A 62 41.18 -0.06 -17.98
N PHE A 63 40.16 0.80 -17.84
CA PHE A 63 38.96 0.50 -17.06
C PHE A 63 38.22 -0.71 -17.61
N ARG A 64 37.97 -0.75 -18.93
CA ARG A 64 37.29 -1.86 -19.59
C ARG A 64 38.05 -3.18 -19.42
N ASP A 65 39.35 -3.17 -19.67
CA ASP A 65 40.20 -4.37 -19.59
C ASP A 65 40.23 -4.91 -18.15
N ALA A 66 40.28 -4.03 -17.15
CA ALA A 66 40.17 -4.40 -15.74
C ALA A 66 38.78 -4.98 -15.40
N CYS A 67 37.69 -4.39 -15.92
CA CYS A 67 36.32 -4.89 -15.71
C CYS A 67 36.07 -6.25 -16.37
N VAL A 68 36.61 -6.48 -17.57
CA VAL A 68 36.54 -7.79 -18.24
C VAL A 68 37.34 -8.84 -17.47
N ALA A 69 38.48 -8.46 -16.90
CA ALA A 69 39.28 -9.36 -16.05
C ALA A 69 38.55 -9.71 -14.75
N LEU A 70 37.87 -8.74 -14.11
CA LEU A 70 37.04 -8.97 -12.92
C LEU A 70 35.91 -9.97 -13.16
N ARG A 71 35.29 -9.94 -14.34
CA ARG A 71 34.25 -10.90 -14.71
C ARG A 71 34.77 -12.34 -14.79
N ASN A 72 36.04 -12.52 -15.13
CA ASN A 72 36.67 -13.84 -15.27
C ASN A 72 37.22 -14.38 -13.93
N GLY A 73 37.06 -13.64 -12.82
CA GLY A 73 37.44 -14.06 -11.47
C GLY A 73 37.60 -12.87 -10.51
N ILE A 74 37.32 -13.08 -9.22
CA ILE A 74 37.49 -12.06 -8.17
C ILE A 74 38.98 -11.85 -7.90
N ASP A 75 39.57 -10.84 -8.54
CA ASP A 75 40.93 -10.38 -8.26
C ASP A 75 40.87 -8.96 -7.66
N ALA A 76 41.22 -8.86 -6.38
CA ALA A 76 41.26 -7.59 -5.66
C ALA A 76 42.22 -6.58 -6.30
N GLU A 77 43.28 -7.06 -6.97
CA GLU A 77 44.21 -6.21 -7.70
C GLU A 77 43.55 -5.59 -8.94
N LYS A 78 42.73 -6.37 -9.65
CA LYS A 78 41.95 -5.90 -10.80
C LYS A 78 40.84 -4.94 -10.40
N PHE A 79 40.24 -5.13 -9.23
CA PHE A 79 39.28 -4.17 -8.68
C PHE A 79 39.97 -2.83 -8.41
N ALA A 80 41.13 -2.85 -7.76
CA ALA A 80 41.91 -1.64 -7.49
C ALA A 80 42.42 -0.95 -8.77
N GLU A 81 42.60 -1.69 -9.87
CA GLU A 81 42.91 -1.12 -11.20
C GLU A 81 41.68 -0.44 -11.82
N ALA A 82 40.52 -1.11 -11.81
CA ALA A 82 39.27 -0.54 -12.29
C ALA A 82 38.86 0.71 -11.48
N ASP A 83 38.98 0.66 -10.15
CA ASP A 83 38.73 1.78 -9.23
C ASP A 83 39.59 3.00 -9.58
N ARG A 84 40.92 2.82 -9.66
CA ARG A 84 41.85 3.90 -10.02
C ARG A 84 41.53 4.50 -11.38
N ALA A 85 41.23 3.66 -12.38
CA ALA A 85 40.87 4.13 -13.71
C ALA A 85 39.56 4.93 -13.68
N LEU A 86 38.53 4.42 -12.99
CA LEU A 86 37.22 5.09 -12.87
C LEU A 86 37.35 6.45 -12.17
N VAL A 87 38.06 6.52 -11.03
CA VAL A 87 38.31 7.78 -10.32
C VAL A 87 39.02 8.80 -11.22
N ALA A 88 40.01 8.37 -12.01
CA ALA A 88 40.70 9.24 -12.96
C ALA A 88 39.77 9.74 -14.08
N ILE A 89 38.94 8.87 -14.65
CA ILE A 89 37.91 9.24 -15.64
C ILE A 89 36.95 10.27 -15.04
N MET A 90 36.46 10.04 -13.82
CA MET A 90 35.54 10.94 -13.13
C MET A 90 36.15 12.31 -12.84
N ALA A 91 37.44 12.36 -12.45
CA ALA A 91 38.15 13.61 -12.23
C ALA A 91 38.28 14.45 -13.51
N ILE A 92 38.48 13.82 -14.67
CA ILE A 92 38.48 14.48 -15.98
C ILE A 92 37.06 14.92 -16.35
N TYR A 93 36.07 14.04 -16.17
CA TYR A 93 34.67 14.31 -16.47
C TYR A 93 34.14 15.53 -15.70
N LEU A 94 34.37 15.60 -14.39
CA LEU A 94 33.92 16.72 -13.55
C LEU A 94 34.54 18.07 -13.95
N LYS A 95 35.79 18.08 -14.44
CA LYS A 95 36.49 19.31 -14.86
C LYS A 95 36.22 19.74 -16.30
N SER A 96 35.67 18.85 -17.12
CA SER A 96 35.44 19.07 -18.55
C SER A 96 33.97 19.36 -18.84
N ALA A 97 33.67 19.88 -20.05
CA ALA A 97 32.30 20.12 -20.50
C ALA A 97 31.70 18.90 -21.24
N ILE A 98 32.08 17.68 -20.82
CA ILE A 98 31.58 16.44 -21.44
C ILE A 98 30.14 16.18 -20.96
N PRO A 99 29.17 15.98 -21.88
CA PRO A 99 27.82 15.53 -21.54
C PRO A 99 27.81 14.10 -20.97
N PRO A 100 26.94 13.79 -19.99
CA PRO A 100 26.82 12.45 -19.41
C PRO A 100 26.48 11.39 -20.46
N GLU A 101 25.69 11.74 -21.47
CA GLU A 101 25.25 10.85 -22.56
C GLU A 101 26.42 10.35 -23.41
N ASN A 102 27.52 11.09 -23.44
CA ASN A 102 28.70 10.73 -24.22
C ASN A 102 29.60 9.76 -23.46
N LEU A 103 29.68 9.89 -22.13
CA LEU A 103 30.54 9.07 -21.28
C LEU A 103 29.84 7.77 -20.85
N ALA A 104 28.55 7.83 -20.52
CA ALA A 104 27.83 6.69 -19.96
C ALA A 104 27.92 5.42 -20.81
N PRO A 105 27.76 5.45 -22.15
CA PRO A 105 27.86 4.22 -22.97
C PRO A 105 29.20 3.50 -22.83
N ALA A 106 30.29 4.23 -22.55
CA ALA A 106 31.63 3.66 -22.43
C ALA A 106 31.88 2.96 -21.08
N ILE A 107 31.08 3.24 -20.05
CA ILE A 107 31.30 2.70 -18.69
C ILE A 107 30.10 1.92 -18.13
N ALA A 108 28.90 2.17 -18.64
CA ALA A 108 27.66 1.73 -17.99
C ALA A 108 27.47 0.21 -17.98
N SER A 109 27.72 -0.48 -19.10
CA SER A 109 27.61 -1.95 -19.16
C SER A 109 28.57 -2.61 -18.17
N HIS A 110 29.80 -2.12 -18.09
CA HIS A 110 30.81 -2.64 -17.15
C HIS A 110 30.45 -2.39 -15.69
N ILE A 111 29.90 -1.22 -15.36
CA ILE A 111 29.44 -0.92 -14.00
C ILE A 111 28.25 -1.81 -13.63
N ARG A 112 27.24 -1.94 -14.50
CA ARG A 112 26.06 -2.79 -14.23
C ARG A 112 26.41 -4.28 -14.11
N GLN A 113 27.35 -4.76 -14.92
CA GLN A 113 27.78 -6.17 -14.88
C GLN A 113 28.66 -6.49 -13.65
N ASN A 114 29.36 -5.50 -13.09
CA ASN A 114 30.22 -5.68 -11.92
C ASN A 114 29.60 -5.14 -10.63
N SER A 115 28.46 -4.45 -10.69
CA SER A 115 27.67 -4.18 -9.50
C SER A 115 27.17 -5.52 -9.00
N SER A 116 27.71 -5.98 -7.88
CA SER A 116 27.25 -7.21 -7.28
C SER A 116 25.75 -7.05 -7.02
N ALA A 117 25.02 -8.15 -7.17
CA ALA A 117 23.69 -8.28 -6.61
C ALA A 117 23.80 -8.07 -5.09
N THR A 118 23.71 -6.80 -4.69
CA THR A 118 22.89 -6.28 -3.62
C THR A 118 22.96 -6.92 -2.23
N GLU A 119 24.01 -7.64 -1.83
CA GLU A 119 24.14 -7.99 -0.41
C GLU A 119 24.61 -6.75 0.40
N LEU A 120 23.64 -5.89 0.75
CA LEU A 120 23.78 -4.90 1.80
C LEU A 120 23.40 -5.57 3.13
N PRO A 121 24.25 -5.50 4.17
CA PRO A 121 23.92 -6.06 5.48
C PRO A 121 22.60 -5.51 6.03
N GLU A 122 21.84 -6.31 6.76
CA GLU A 122 20.57 -5.86 7.37
C GLU A 122 20.74 -4.65 8.30
N GLU A 123 21.91 -4.49 8.90
CA GLU A 123 22.29 -3.40 9.80
C GLU A 123 23.03 -2.25 9.08
N TYR A 124 23.05 -2.22 7.73
CA TYR A 124 23.87 -1.29 6.94
C TYR A 124 23.60 0.19 7.24
N LEU A 125 22.37 0.50 7.64
CA LEU A 125 21.96 1.85 8.05
C LEU A 125 22.19 2.13 9.55
N GLN A 126 22.47 1.13 10.37
CA GLN A 126 22.63 1.26 11.82
C GLN A 126 24.11 1.41 12.22
N ASP A 127 25.02 0.70 11.55
CA ASP A 127 26.45 0.76 11.85
C ASP A 127 27.19 1.71 10.89
N THR A 128 27.40 2.95 11.33
CA THR A 128 28.23 3.95 10.64
C THR A 128 29.72 3.59 10.55
N THR A 129 30.16 2.60 11.34
CA THR A 129 31.56 2.13 11.41
C THR A 129 31.78 0.80 10.69
N SER A 130 30.72 0.10 10.26
CA SER A 130 30.81 -1.08 9.42
C SER A 130 31.43 -0.69 8.07
N ASN A 131 32.72 -0.94 7.90
CA ASN A 131 33.31 -0.96 6.57
C ASN A 131 32.72 -2.16 5.84
N ARG A 132 31.96 -1.90 4.78
CA ARG A 132 31.55 -2.94 3.84
C ARG A 132 32.83 -3.62 3.33
N GLU A 133 32.99 -4.92 3.59
CA GLU A 133 34.18 -5.65 3.15
C GLU A 133 34.25 -5.78 1.63
N GLN A 134 33.11 -5.67 0.94
CA GLN A 134 33.00 -5.72 -0.52
C GLN A 134 32.35 -4.45 -1.07
N ARG A 135 33.17 -3.51 -1.53
CA ARG A 135 32.72 -2.37 -2.35
C ARG A 135 32.65 -2.80 -3.81
N ASP A 136 31.69 -2.28 -4.56
CA ASP A 136 31.65 -2.44 -6.01
C ASP A 136 31.86 -1.12 -6.76
N LEU A 137 31.81 -1.16 -8.09
CA LEU A 137 32.04 0.01 -8.95
C LEU A 137 30.90 1.03 -8.88
N ALA A 138 29.68 0.63 -8.49
CA ALA A 138 28.56 1.55 -8.32
C ALA A 138 28.73 2.37 -7.03
N ASP A 139 29.23 1.75 -5.97
CA ASP A 139 29.54 2.42 -4.70
C ASP A 139 30.52 3.60 -4.90
N LEU A 140 31.46 3.48 -5.84
CA LEU A 140 32.41 4.55 -6.20
C LEU A 140 31.71 5.77 -6.81
N LEU A 141 30.68 5.55 -7.64
CA LEU A 141 29.91 6.66 -8.20
C LEU A 141 29.04 7.33 -7.13
N PHE A 142 28.50 6.55 -6.17
CA PHE A 142 27.78 7.09 -5.03
C PHE A 142 28.71 7.89 -4.09
N ASP A 143 29.93 7.40 -3.87
CA ASP A 143 31.01 8.09 -3.16
C ASP A 143 31.25 9.49 -3.75
N LEU A 144 31.48 9.54 -5.06
CA LEU A 144 31.76 10.78 -5.78
C LEU A 144 30.57 11.74 -5.80
N LEU A 145 29.33 11.23 -5.92
CA LEU A 145 28.13 12.04 -5.79
C LEU A 145 28.07 12.72 -4.41
N TRP A 146 28.40 11.97 -3.34
CA TRP A 146 28.39 12.50 -1.98
C TRP A 146 29.50 13.52 -1.72
N GLU A 147 30.68 13.32 -2.28
CA GLU A 147 31.81 14.26 -2.19
C GLU A 147 31.51 15.58 -2.91
N THR A 148 30.77 15.52 -4.02
CA THR A 148 30.38 16.70 -4.81
C THR A 148 29.14 17.44 -4.28
N ARG A 149 28.61 17.06 -3.10
CA ARG A 149 27.35 17.60 -2.56
C ARG A 149 27.27 19.12 -2.42
N GLU A 150 28.39 19.77 -2.09
CA GLU A 150 28.48 21.23 -1.87
C GLU A 150 28.50 22.00 -3.20
N GLU A 151 28.99 21.36 -4.28
CA GLU A 151 29.11 21.96 -5.60
C GLU A 151 27.89 21.61 -6.47
N GLY A 152 26.87 22.47 -6.47
CA GLY A 152 25.59 22.19 -7.14
C GLY A 152 25.70 21.75 -8.61
N ALA A 153 26.60 22.36 -9.39
CA ALA A 153 26.80 21.99 -10.80
C ALA A 153 27.48 20.63 -10.97
N SER A 154 28.50 20.33 -10.17
CA SER A 154 29.21 19.05 -10.16
C SER A 154 28.28 17.93 -9.72
N ARG A 155 27.49 18.15 -8.66
CA ARG A 155 26.47 17.22 -8.16
C ARG A 155 25.43 16.90 -9.24
N GLU A 156 24.86 17.92 -9.85
CA GLU A 156 23.86 17.77 -10.92
C GLU A 156 24.42 16.95 -12.09
N LYS A 157 25.67 17.23 -12.47
CA LYS A 157 26.38 16.49 -13.51
C LYS A 157 26.61 15.01 -13.14
N MET A 158 26.84 14.70 -11.86
CA MET A 158 26.94 13.32 -11.36
C MET A 158 25.59 12.61 -11.34
N ILE A 159 24.52 13.28 -10.91
CA ILE A 159 23.15 12.72 -10.92
C ILE A 159 22.76 12.30 -12.33
N ARG A 160 23.02 13.15 -13.34
CA ARG A 160 22.73 12.82 -14.73
C ARG A 160 23.57 11.67 -15.26
N LEU A 161 24.86 11.62 -14.90
CA LEU A 161 25.72 10.50 -15.29
C LEU A 161 25.20 9.19 -14.70
N LEU A 162 24.85 9.18 -13.40
CA LEU A 162 24.25 8.04 -12.73
C LEU A 162 22.97 7.60 -13.43
N ALA A 163 22.08 8.53 -13.75
CA ALA A 163 20.85 8.24 -14.50
C ALA A 163 21.12 7.63 -15.89
N CYS A 164 22.15 8.08 -16.60
CA CYS A 164 22.54 7.46 -17.88
C CYS A 164 23.18 6.08 -17.70
N VAL A 165 23.92 5.86 -16.60
CA VAL A 165 24.52 4.55 -16.28
C VAL A 165 23.45 3.54 -15.85
N THR A 166 22.40 3.98 -15.17
CA THR A 166 21.27 3.14 -14.76
C THR A 166 20.28 2.89 -15.88
N LYS A 167 20.20 3.79 -16.87
CA LYS A 167 19.34 3.60 -18.05
C LYS A 167 19.78 2.36 -18.83
N SER A 168 18.92 1.36 -18.83
CA SER A 168 19.09 0.09 -19.51
C SER A 168 17.82 -0.25 -20.28
N LYS A 169 17.96 -1.07 -21.33
CA LYS A 169 16.83 -1.58 -22.11
C LYS A 169 16.15 -2.78 -21.44
N ARG A 170 16.67 -3.29 -20.31
CA ARG A 170 16.12 -4.46 -19.60
C ARG A 170 15.17 -4.03 -18.47
N GLU A 171 14.08 -4.78 -18.31
CA GLU A 171 13.02 -4.52 -17.30
C GLU A 171 13.47 -4.77 -15.84
N HIS A 172 14.63 -5.39 -15.59
CA HIS A 172 15.07 -5.80 -14.25
C HIS A 172 16.11 -4.87 -13.57
N ASP A 173 16.30 -3.64 -14.06
CA ASP A 173 17.48 -2.80 -13.72
C ASP A 173 17.30 -1.77 -12.58
N HIS A 174 16.24 -1.90 -11.78
CA HIS A 174 15.88 -0.97 -10.70
C HIS A 174 16.67 -1.16 -9.38
N ALA A 175 17.58 -2.13 -9.31
CA ALA A 175 18.41 -2.37 -8.13
C ALA A 175 19.30 -1.17 -7.76
N MET A 176 19.75 -0.38 -8.75
CA MET A 176 20.66 0.73 -8.52
C MET A 176 19.98 1.95 -7.89
N GLY A 177 18.71 2.20 -8.19
CA GLY A 177 17.98 3.35 -7.62
C GLY A 177 17.70 3.19 -6.14
N GLY A 178 17.22 2.01 -5.72
CA GLY A 178 17.06 1.67 -4.30
C GLY A 178 18.39 1.72 -3.54
N ARG A 179 19.48 1.20 -4.12
CA ARG A 179 20.83 1.30 -3.54
C ARG A 179 21.32 2.73 -3.39
N LEU A 180 21.14 3.57 -4.41
CA LEU A 180 21.50 4.98 -4.35
C LEU A 180 20.82 5.65 -3.16
N LEU A 181 19.52 5.42 -2.99
CA LEU A 181 18.76 5.99 -1.87
C LEU A 181 19.30 5.53 -0.52
N VAL A 182 19.56 4.22 -0.35
CA VAL A 182 20.15 3.67 0.88
C VAL A 182 21.53 4.27 1.16
N GLU A 183 22.36 4.44 0.15
CA GLU A 183 23.70 5.01 0.31
C GLU A 183 23.67 6.50 0.69
N LEU A 184 22.77 7.26 0.07
CA LEU A 184 22.53 8.66 0.43
C LEU A 184 22.01 8.79 1.88
N LEU A 185 21.12 7.87 2.30
CA LEU A 185 20.60 7.82 3.66
C LEU A 185 21.66 7.45 4.69
N ARG A 186 22.52 6.47 4.37
CA ARG A 186 23.60 6.03 5.24
C ARG A 186 24.52 7.18 5.63
N ARG A 187 24.88 8.02 4.65
CA ARG A 187 25.80 9.15 4.84
C ARG A 187 25.15 10.40 5.40
N SER A 188 23.83 10.50 5.29
CA SER A 188 23.10 11.64 5.80
C SER A 188 23.01 11.61 7.32
N PRO A 189 23.17 12.77 7.98
CA PRO A 189 23.07 12.84 9.42
C PRO A 189 21.63 12.59 9.87
N ARG A 190 21.47 11.64 10.80
CA ARG A 190 20.17 11.14 11.28
C ARG A 190 20.03 11.25 12.79
N ASN A 191 18.80 11.41 13.25
CA ASN A 191 18.39 11.28 14.65
C ASN A 191 18.38 9.81 15.09
N PHE A 192 18.24 9.59 16.39
CA PHE A 192 18.09 8.25 16.97
C PHE A 192 16.87 7.48 16.44
N ASP A 193 15.80 8.19 16.08
CA ASP A 193 14.57 7.63 15.50
C ASP A 193 14.67 7.34 13.99
N GLY A 194 15.86 7.52 13.40
CA GLY A 194 16.15 7.35 11.99
C GLY A 194 15.79 8.54 11.09
N SER A 195 15.13 9.59 11.62
CA SER A 195 14.76 10.77 10.84
C SER A 195 15.97 11.62 10.45
N LEU A 196 15.89 12.31 9.31
CA LEU A 196 16.95 13.22 8.87
C LEU A 196 17.04 14.46 9.78
N LEU A 197 18.27 14.88 10.10
CA LEU A 197 18.48 16.14 10.82
C LEU A 197 18.04 17.35 9.96
N PRO A 198 17.62 18.48 10.57
CA PRO A 198 17.22 19.67 9.81
C PRO A 198 18.30 20.27 8.91
N ASN A 199 19.57 19.98 9.18
CA ASN A 199 20.72 20.40 8.38
C ASN A 199 21.20 19.31 7.40
N ALA A 200 20.49 18.18 7.29
CA ALA A 200 20.83 17.13 6.35
C ALA A 200 20.69 17.65 4.91
N PRO A 201 21.54 17.18 3.98
CA PRO A 201 21.37 17.49 2.56
C PRO A 201 20.00 17.00 2.04
N PRO A 202 19.42 17.65 1.01
CA PRO A 202 18.12 17.27 0.45
C PRO A 202 18.24 16.04 -0.45
N ILE A 203 18.60 14.90 0.14
CA ILE A 203 18.89 13.66 -0.60
C ILE A 203 17.70 13.12 -1.38
N PHE A 204 16.47 13.35 -0.91
CA PHE A 204 15.26 12.93 -1.61
C PHE A 204 15.02 13.76 -2.88
N ASP A 205 15.43 15.03 -2.90
CA ASP A 205 15.40 15.85 -4.11
C ASP A 205 16.45 15.36 -5.13
N TRP A 206 17.60 14.88 -4.65
CA TRP A 206 18.63 14.29 -5.50
C TRP A 206 18.16 12.97 -6.11
N TYR A 207 17.55 12.11 -5.29
CA TYR A 207 16.95 10.86 -5.75
C TYR A 207 15.81 11.13 -6.74
N ARG A 208 14.93 12.09 -6.46
CA ARG A 208 13.88 12.52 -7.40
C ARG A 208 14.47 12.98 -8.74
N SER A 209 15.52 13.81 -8.69
CA SER A 209 16.23 14.29 -9.89
C SER A 209 16.82 13.11 -10.67
N PHE A 210 17.45 12.16 -9.98
CA PHE A 210 17.97 10.93 -10.56
C PHE A 210 16.87 10.13 -11.30
N VAL A 211 15.71 9.93 -10.67
CA VAL A 211 14.58 9.22 -11.29
C VAL A 211 14.06 9.97 -12.53
N ILE A 212 13.86 11.28 -12.42
CA ILE A 212 13.42 12.13 -13.54
C ILE A 212 14.41 12.02 -14.72
N TYR A 213 15.72 12.10 -14.46
CA TYR A 213 16.72 11.94 -15.51
C TYR A 213 16.76 10.53 -16.09
N THR A 214 16.50 9.51 -15.28
CA THR A 214 16.44 8.12 -15.77
C THR A 214 15.25 7.93 -16.71
N LEU A 215 14.08 8.47 -16.34
CA LEU A 215 12.85 8.39 -17.14
C LEU A 215 12.94 9.21 -18.44
N TYR A 216 13.43 10.45 -18.38
CA TYR A 216 13.29 11.41 -19.47
C TYR A 216 14.60 11.84 -20.14
N GLY A 217 15.76 11.49 -19.56
CA GLY A 217 17.06 11.99 -20.00
C GLY A 217 17.18 13.51 -19.89
N SER A 218 18.14 14.09 -20.62
CA SER A 218 18.36 15.55 -20.64
C SER A 218 17.28 16.34 -21.38
N SER A 219 16.43 15.68 -22.16
CA SER A 219 15.37 16.32 -22.95
C SER A 219 14.15 16.71 -22.11
N GLY A 220 14.02 16.15 -20.91
CA GLY A 220 12.85 16.34 -20.04
C GLY A 220 11.62 15.57 -20.51
N PRO A 221 10.55 15.56 -19.69
CA PRO A 221 9.29 14.95 -20.08
C PRO A 221 8.73 15.75 -21.26
N GLY A 222 8.57 15.13 -22.43
CA GLY A 222 8.23 15.79 -23.69
C GLY A 222 6.84 16.47 -23.67
N GLU A 223 5.87 15.89 -24.37
CA GLU A 223 4.47 16.37 -24.38
C GLU A 223 3.60 15.68 -23.31
N GLU A 224 4.19 14.88 -22.43
CA GLU A 224 3.47 14.11 -21.41
C GLU A 224 2.79 15.02 -20.39
N SER A 225 1.56 14.65 -20.02
CA SER A 225 0.81 15.37 -19.01
C SER A 225 1.44 15.23 -17.62
N ALA A 226 1.18 16.18 -16.72
CA ALA A 226 1.69 16.11 -15.34
C ALA A 226 1.22 14.84 -14.60
N TYR A 227 0.04 14.32 -14.95
CA TYR A 227 -0.49 13.07 -14.41
C TYR A 227 0.33 11.85 -14.84
N GLU A 228 0.63 11.72 -16.14
CA GLU A 228 1.45 10.62 -16.66
C GLU A 228 2.87 10.67 -16.08
N GLN A 229 3.43 11.87 -15.94
CA GLN A 229 4.74 12.05 -15.34
C GLN A 229 4.79 11.57 -13.89
N GLN A 230 3.75 11.91 -13.11
CA GLN A 230 3.62 11.45 -11.73
C GLN A 230 3.41 9.94 -11.64
N SER A 231 2.61 9.37 -12.54
CA SER A 231 2.37 7.92 -12.61
C SER A 231 3.66 7.14 -12.87
N ARG A 232 4.49 7.60 -13.82
CA ARG A 232 5.79 6.96 -14.09
C ARG A 232 6.77 7.12 -12.94
N PHE A 233 6.77 8.28 -12.30
CA PHE A 233 7.58 8.49 -11.10
C PHE A 233 7.20 7.52 -9.98
N LYS A 234 5.90 7.39 -9.69
CA LYS A 234 5.35 6.43 -8.74
C LYS A 234 5.79 4.99 -9.04
N GLN A 235 5.60 4.54 -10.28
CA GLN A 235 5.98 3.20 -10.72
C GLN A 235 7.50 2.95 -10.58
N PHE A 236 8.33 3.94 -10.89
CA PHE A 236 9.78 3.81 -10.74
C PHE A 236 10.18 3.65 -9.27
N VAL A 237 9.64 4.48 -8.38
CA VAL A 237 9.90 4.39 -6.93
C VAL A 237 9.40 3.07 -6.37
N LEU A 238 8.22 2.61 -6.79
CA LEU A 238 7.67 1.32 -6.40
C LEU A 238 8.59 0.17 -6.79
N GLN A 239 9.09 0.17 -8.04
CA GLN A 239 9.95 -0.89 -8.53
C GLN A 239 11.32 -0.91 -7.83
N ASP A 240 11.93 0.26 -7.60
CA ASP A 240 13.15 0.36 -6.78
C ASP A 240 12.95 -0.23 -5.38
N MET A 241 11.77 -0.02 -4.79
CA MET A 241 11.45 -0.50 -3.46
C MET A 241 11.10 -1.99 -3.39
N LYS A 242 10.44 -2.54 -4.43
CA LYS A 242 10.27 -3.99 -4.57
C LYS A 242 11.63 -4.70 -4.62
N VAL A 243 12.54 -4.21 -5.46
CA VAL A 243 13.89 -4.76 -5.55
C VAL A 243 14.64 -4.60 -4.22
N LEU A 244 14.51 -3.46 -3.53
CA LEU A 244 15.12 -3.28 -2.21
C LEU A 244 14.56 -4.27 -1.17
N GLN A 245 13.26 -4.55 -1.20
CA GLN A 245 12.63 -5.49 -0.28
C GLN A 245 13.06 -6.94 -0.55
N GLU A 246 13.12 -7.35 -1.83
CA GLU A 246 13.62 -8.67 -2.24
C GLU A 246 15.06 -8.89 -1.78
N VAL A 247 15.87 -7.84 -1.83
CA VAL A 247 17.27 -7.83 -1.42
C VAL A 247 17.44 -7.83 0.09
N SER A 248 16.73 -6.95 0.79
CA SER A 248 16.86 -6.77 2.24
C SER A 248 15.60 -6.15 2.82
N ILE A 249 14.79 -7.03 3.41
CA ILE A 249 13.58 -6.68 4.14
C ILE A 249 13.87 -5.64 5.23
N SER A 250 14.92 -5.84 6.03
CA SER A 250 15.31 -4.91 7.12
C SER A 250 15.61 -3.49 6.61
N LEU A 251 16.36 -3.38 5.50
CA LEU A 251 16.69 -2.08 4.93
C LEU A 251 15.46 -1.40 4.33
N PHE A 252 14.63 -2.14 3.63
CA PHE A 252 13.36 -1.61 3.12
C PHE A 252 12.52 -0.98 4.24
N TYR A 253 12.32 -1.67 5.37
CA TYR A 253 11.55 -1.11 6.49
C TYR A 253 12.26 0.02 7.25
N SER A 254 13.57 0.16 7.10
CA SER A 254 14.30 1.33 7.59
C SER A 254 14.11 2.56 6.67
N VAL A 255 13.84 2.34 5.38
CA VAL A 255 13.67 3.37 4.36
C VAL A 255 12.20 3.79 4.19
N ALA A 256 11.26 2.84 4.22
CA ALA A 256 9.84 3.08 3.93
C ALA A 256 9.19 4.23 4.72
N PRO A 257 9.41 4.39 6.04
CA PRO A 257 8.87 5.53 6.78
C PRO A 257 9.39 6.89 6.27
N LEU A 258 10.63 6.93 5.79
CA LEU A 258 11.21 8.16 5.25
C LEU A 258 10.64 8.49 3.85
N LEU A 259 10.28 7.47 3.08
CA LEU A 259 9.58 7.65 1.80
C LEU A 259 8.20 8.26 2.00
N TYR A 260 7.39 7.73 2.92
CA TYR A 260 6.10 8.33 3.26
C TYR A 260 6.22 9.80 3.70
N ARG A 261 7.32 10.17 4.37
CA ARG A 261 7.57 11.53 4.83
C ARG A 261 8.05 12.48 3.73
N HIS A 262 8.98 12.03 2.90
CA HIS A 262 9.73 12.90 1.99
C HIS A 262 9.33 12.77 0.51
N LEU A 263 8.67 11.67 0.14
CA LEU A 263 8.12 11.41 -1.20
C LEU A 263 6.61 11.09 -1.09
N ALA A 264 5.90 11.90 -0.31
CA ALA A 264 4.48 11.68 -0.04
C ALA A 264 3.62 11.66 -1.31
N ASP A 265 3.99 12.44 -2.32
CA ASP A 265 3.31 12.47 -3.62
C ASP A 265 3.43 11.17 -4.42
N ALA A 266 4.40 10.32 -4.09
CA ALA A 266 4.56 8.99 -4.67
C ALA A 266 3.97 7.87 -3.80
N CYS A 267 4.10 7.97 -2.47
CA CYS A 267 3.82 6.85 -1.57
C CYS A 267 2.50 6.96 -0.80
N VAL A 268 2.07 8.17 -0.43
CA VAL A 268 0.88 8.35 0.41
C VAL A 268 -0.37 8.13 -0.43
N GLY A 269 -1.28 7.30 0.10
CA GLY A 269 -2.51 6.92 -0.56
C GLY A 269 -2.32 5.96 -1.74
N ASP A 270 -1.14 5.37 -1.90
CA ASP A 270 -0.83 4.46 -3.01
C ASP A 270 -0.98 3.00 -2.57
N ALA A 271 -2.00 2.32 -3.11
CA ALA A 271 -2.36 0.95 -2.72
C ALA A 271 -1.24 -0.06 -3.04
N GLU A 272 -0.59 0.08 -4.18
CA GLU A 272 0.51 -0.81 -4.59
C GLU A 272 1.72 -0.65 -3.67
N PHE A 273 2.09 0.58 -3.34
CA PHE A 273 3.16 0.84 -2.39
C PHE A 273 2.84 0.31 -0.98
N LEU A 274 1.60 0.52 -0.51
CA LEU A 274 1.16 -0.02 0.77
C LEU A 274 1.19 -1.55 0.77
N HIS A 275 0.79 -2.21 -0.32
CA HIS A 275 0.85 -3.66 -0.44
C HIS A 275 2.27 -4.19 -0.26
N VAL A 276 3.25 -3.58 -0.94
CA VAL A 276 4.67 -3.90 -0.74
C VAL A 276 5.07 -3.71 0.72
N VAL A 277 4.59 -2.66 1.39
CA VAL A 277 4.88 -2.41 2.82
C VAL A 277 4.24 -3.44 3.75
N VAL A 278 3.09 -4.03 3.44
CA VAL A 278 2.44 -5.00 4.34
C VAL A 278 2.76 -6.46 4.03
N ALA A 279 3.16 -6.77 2.79
CA ALA A 279 3.37 -8.16 2.35
C ALA A 279 4.44 -8.92 3.13
N MET A 280 5.54 -8.25 3.51
CA MET A 280 6.67 -8.89 4.19
C MET A 280 6.92 -8.32 5.59
N ILE A 281 5.91 -7.71 6.22
CA ILE A 281 6.10 -6.93 7.44
C ILE A 281 6.12 -7.82 8.69
N ALA A 282 7.14 -7.66 9.52
CA ALA A 282 7.20 -8.32 10.82
C ALA A 282 6.42 -7.53 11.88
N PRO A 283 5.86 -8.19 12.92
CA PRO A 283 5.11 -7.49 13.98
C PRO A 283 5.86 -6.34 14.67
N ALA A 284 7.18 -6.45 14.81
CA ALA A 284 8.01 -5.37 15.37
C ALA A 284 8.05 -4.13 14.46
N GLN A 285 8.04 -4.33 13.14
CA GLN A 285 7.99 -3.25 12.15
C GLN A 285 6.60 -2.61 12.11
N VAL A 286 5.53 -3.40 12.23
CA VAL A 286 4.15 -2.89 12.39
C VAL A 286 4.08 -1.96 13.60
N TYR A 287 4.60 -2.38 14.75
CA TYR A 287 4.65 -1.55 15.96
C TYR A 287 5.39 -0.23 15.72
N SER A 288 6.58 -0.30 15.12
CA SER A 288 7.38 0.90 14.80
C SER A 288 6.62 1.87 13.88
N LEU A 289 6.01 1.35 12.81
CA LEU A 289 5.25 2.15 11.85
C LEU A 289 4.00 2.77 12.48
N ALA A 290 3.27 2.00 13.29
CA ALA A 290 2.11 2.47 14.04
C ALA A 290 2.49 3.59 15.03
N CYS A 291 3.61 3.47 15.75
CA CYS A 291 4.11 4.53 16.62
C CYS A 291 4.37 5.83 15.84
N LYS A 292 4.99 5.75 14.66
CA LYS A 292 5.27 6.91 13.80
C LYS A 292 3.98 7.56 13.28
N LEU A 293 2.98 6.77 12.91
CA LEU A 293 1.65 7.27 12.49
C LEU A 293 0.91 7.98 13.64
N ILE A 294 0.90 7.37 14.83
CA ILE A 294 0.28 7.94 16.03
C ILE A 294 0.95 9.26 16.41
N ALA A 295 2.29 9.32 16.33
CA ALA A 295 3.07 10.53 16.57
C ALA A 295 2.88 11.61 15.49
N GLY A 296 2.27 11.27 14.35
CA GLY A 296 2.11 12.17 13.20
C GLY A 296 3.43 12.46 12.47
N GLU A 297 4.43 11.58 12.58
CA GLU A 297 5.72 11.73 11.90
C GLU A 297 5.64 11.40 10.40
N ILE A 298 4.67 10.56 10.04
CA ILE A 298 4.38 10.06 8.69
C ILE A 298 2.86 9.99 8.50
N GLU A 299 2.42 9.91 7.24
CA GLU A 299 1.07 9.52 6.85
C GLU A 299 1.20 8.40 5.82
N VAL A 300 0.30 7.42 5.85
CA VAL A 300 0.20 6.33 4.88
C VAL A 300 -1.03 6.55 4.01
N PHE A 301 -2.17 6.92 4.62
CA PHE A 301 -3.44 7.16 3.92
C PHE A 301 -3.62 8.63 3.56
N GLY A 302 -3.10 9.55 4.37
CA GLY A 302 -3.10 10.98 4.06
C GLY A 302 -4.49 11.62 4.06
N ILE A 303 -4.65 12.68 3.27
CA ILE A 303 -5.92 13.36 3.01
C ILE A 303 -6.41 12.91 1.63
N THR A 304 -6.73 11.63 1.47
CA THR A 304 -7.39 11.16 0.26
C THR A 304 -8.85 11.58 0.27
N ASN A 305 -9.34 12.01 -0.90
CA ASN A 305 -10.77 12.20 -1.08
C ASN A 305 -11.50 10.87 -1.24
N ASP A 306 -10.76 9.82 -1.60
CA ASP A 306 -11.26 8.50 -1.88
C ASP A 306 -10.38 7.47 -1.16
N TYR A 307 -10.94 6.81 -0.14
CA TYR A 307 -10.26 5.72 0.55
C TYR A 307 -10.43 4.39 -0.21
N ASP A 308 -11.40 4.32 -1.14
CA ASP A 308 -11.72 3.07 -1.84
C ASP A 308 -10.62 2.68 -2.82
N GLU A 309 -9.85 3.65 -3.36
CA GLU A 309 -8.64 3.40 -4.15
C GLU A 309 -7.63 2.48 -3.42
N ILE A 310 -7.64 2.46 -2.09
CA ILE A 310 -6.78 1.62 -1.25
C ILE A 310 -7.57 0.43 -0.70
N LEU A 311 -8.78 0.67 -0.20
CA LEU A 311 -9.55 -0.35 0.49
C LEU A 311 -10.04 -1.46 -0.44
N GLU A 312 -10.49 -1.12 -1.66
CA GLU A 312 -11.05 -2.11 -2.59
C GLU A 312 -10.00 -3.16 -3.02
N PRO A 313 -8.80 -2.78 -3.51
CA PRO A 313 -7.75 -3.76 -3.78
C PRO A 313 -7.34 -4.57 -2.55
N ALA A 314 -7.40 -3.93 -1.38
CA ALA A 314 -6.89 -4.53 -0.16
C ALA A 314 -7.83 -5.56 0.48
N LEU A 315 -9.08 -5.70 0.02
CA LEU A 315 -9.95 -6.81 0.42
C LEU A 315 -9.49 -8.16 -0.16
N GLU A 316 -8.72 -8.13 -1.25
CA GLU A 316 -8.16 -9.34 -1.89
C GLU A 316 -6.78 -9.75 -1.33
N TRP A 317 -6.25 -8.95 -0.38
CA TRP A 317 -4.97 -9.22 0.27
C TRP A 317 -5.07 -10.36 1.29
N GLU A 318 -3.92 -10.91 1.70
CA GLU A 318 -3.91 -11.98 2.70
C GLU A 318 -4.43 -11.49 4.07
N THR A 319 -5.01 -12.39 4.87
CA THR A 319 -5.56 -12.07 6.21
C THR A 319 -4.59 -11.23 7.06
N PHE A 320 -3.30 -11.57 7.07
CA PHE A 320 -2.33 -10.81 7.86
C PHE A 320 -2.10 -9.40 7.30
N GLU A 321 -2.01 -9.25 5.98
CA GLU A 321 -1.86 -7.97 5.29
C GLU A 321 -3.07 -7.06 5.59
N GLN A 322 -4.29 -7.60 5.52
CA GLN A 322 -5.52 -6.88 5.86
C GLN A 322 -5.51 -6.42 7.32
N ILE A 323 -5.18 -7.32 8.27
CA ILE A 323 -5.08 -6.98 9.69
C ILE A 323 -4.09 -5.83 9.91
N VAL A 324 -2.91 -5.90 9.29
CA VAL A 324 -1.89 -4.85 9.43
C VAL A 324 -2.38 -3.54 8.82
N MET A 325 -2.90 -3.55 7.60
CA MET A 325 -3.43 -2.37 6.94
C MET A 325 -4.48 -1.66 7.81
N TRP A 326 -5.43 -2.40 8.39
CA TRP A 326 -6.42 -1.85 9.31
C TRP A 326 -5.85 -1.41 10.67
N GLN A 327 -4.76 -2.02 11.16
CA GLN A 327 -4.01 -1.50 12.31
C GLN A 327 -3.36 -0.15 12.00
N LEU A 328 -2.81 0.03 10.79
CA LEU A 328 -2.24 1.29 10.34
C LEU A 328 -3.33 2.37 10.17
N ILE A 329 -4.50 2.02 9.62
CA ILE A 329 -5.67 2.92 9.57
C ILE A 329 -6.02 3.40 10.99
N ASN A 330 -6.12 2.48 11.94
CA ASN A 330 -6.38 2.81 13.34
C ASN A 330 -5.31 3.73 13.95
N ALA A 331 -4.04 3.50 13.62
CA ALA A 331 -2.92 4.31 14.10
C ALA A 331 -2.96 5.75 13.55
N GLU A 332 -3.34 5.94 12.28
CA GLU A 332 -3.34 7.26 11.65
C GLU A 332 -4.64 8.05 11.87
N LEU A 333 -5.79 7.39 11.76
CA LEU A 333 -7.11 8.04 11.83
C LEU A 333 -7.67 8.05 13.27
N GLY A 334 -7.23 7.13 14.11
CA GLY A 334 -7.75 6.96 15.48
C GLY A 334 -7.68 8.25 16.30
N GLY A 335 -8.79 8.55 16.99
CA GLY A 335 -8.93 9.76 17.82
C GLY A 335 -9.12 11.07 17.03
N ARG A 336 -9.10 11.04 15.69
CA ARG A 336 -9.28 12.22 14.83
C ARG A 336 -10.66 12.18 14.18
N VAL A 337 -11.64 12.82 14.81
CA VAL A 337 -13.06 12.84 14.38
C VAL A 337 -13.19 13.09 12.89
N ASP A 338 -12.62 14.18 12.38
CA ASP A 338 -12.75 14.58 10.98
C ASP A 338 -12.23 13.51 9.98
N LYS A 339 -11.17 12.77 10.32
CA LYS A 339 -10.63 11.72 9.45
C LYS A 339 -11.55 10.48 9.49
N VAL A 340 -12.04 10.09 10.67
CA VAL A 340 -12.96 8.95 10.81
C VAL A 340 -14.30 9.23 10.12
N GLU A 341 -14.84 10.43 10.26
CA GLU A 341 -16.05 10.84 9.54
C GLU A 341 -15.87 10.73 8.03
N ARG A 342 -14.73 11.20 7.50
CA ARG A 342 -14.44 11.10 6.06
C ARG A 342 -14.36 9.66 5.59
N LEU A 343 -13.67 8.78 6.32
CA LEU A 343 -13.61 7.36 5.98
C LEU A 343 -15.01 6.75 5.91
N VAL A 344 -15.81 6.91 6.97
CA VAL A 344 -17.14 6.29 7.08
C VAL A 344 -18.16 6.88 6.10
N SER A 345 -18.06 8.18 5.78
CA SER A 345 -19.02 8.85 4.92
C SER A 345 -18.73 8.74 3.43
N LYS A 346 -17.45 8.61 3.04
CA LYS A 346 -17.05 8.63 1.63
C LYS A 346 -16.74 7.25 1.06
N SER A 347 -16.34 6.30 1.90
CA SER A 347 -15.98 4.96 1.43
C SER A 347 -17.24 4.12 1.18
N ALA A 348 -17.45 3.73 -0.07
CA ALA A 348 -18.46 2.75 -0.44
C ALA A 348 -18.07 1.36 0.09
N VAL A 349 -16.77 1.05 0.11
CA VAL A 349 -16.24 -0.22 0.64
C VAL A 349 -16.67 -0.42 2.09
N VAL A 350 -16.52 0.58 2.95
CA VAL A 350 -16.92 0.52 4.37
C VAL A 350 -18.40 0.15 4.53
N GLY A 351 -19.27 0.68 3.67
CA GLY A 351 -20.70 0.37 3.70
C GLY A 351 -21.06 -1.04 3.22
N GLY A 352 -20.19 -1.68 2.42
CA GLY A 352 -20.38 -3.01 1.86
C GLY A 352 -19.67 -4.14 2.60
N LEU A 353 -18.97 -3.88 3.71
CA LEU A 353 -18.16 -4.88 4.42
C LEU A 353 -19.00 -5.97 5.09
N GLU A 354 -19.05 -7.18 4.52
CA GLU A 354 -19.72 -8.34 5.13
C GLU A 354 -18.75 -9.21 5.94
N ALA A 355 -19.16 -9.71 7.12
CA ALA A 355 -18.27 -10.51 7.97
C ALA A 355 -17.92 -11.88 7.39
N GLU A 356 -18.81 -12.43 6.56
CA GLU A 356 -18.65 -13.71 5.89
C GLU A 356 -17.55 -13.67 4.82
N HIS A 357 -17.39 -12.52 4.17
CA HIS A 357 -16.43 -12.28 3.10
C HIS A 357 -15.18 -11.56 3.59
N ASN A 358 -15.33 -10.64 4.56
CA ASN A 358 -14.29 -9.76 5.06
C ASN A 358 -14.30 -9.77 6.61
N PRO A 359 -13.79 -10.85 7.25
CA PRO A 359 -13.78 -10.95 8.71
C PRO A 359 -12.78 -10.02 9.42
N GLU A 360 -11.73 -9.56 8.73
CA GLU A 360 -10.64 -8.73 9.27
C GLU A 360 -11.00 -7.24 9.43
N PRO A 361 -11.68 -6.58 8.47
CA PRO A 361 -12.00 -5.16 8.55
C PRO A 361 -12.95 -4.77 9.68
N LEU A 362 -13.99 -5.56 9.94
CA LEU A 362 -15.07 -5.19 10.86
C LEU A 362 -14.61 -5.01 12.33
N PRO A 363 -13.82 -5.93 12.94
CA PRO A 363 -13.28 -5.72 14.27
C PRO A 363 -12.38 -4.47 14.37
N ALA A 364 -11.63 -4.17 13.31
CA ALA A 364 -10.75 -3.02 13.28
C ALA A 364 -11.54 -1.71 13.11
N LEU A 365 -12.61 -1.71 12.32
CA LEU A 365 -13.52 -0.58 12.21
C LEU A 365 -14.26 -0.30 13.52
N LEU A 366 -14.67 -1.33 14.28
CA LEU A 366 -15.20 -1.14 15.64
C LEU A 366 -14.17 -0.46 16.56
N THR A 367 -12.90 -0.84 16.44
CA THR A 367 -11.82 -0.22 17.20
C THR A 367 -11.65 1.25 16.84
N LEU A 368 -11.76 1.59 15.55
CA LEU A 368 -11.70 2.95 15.05
C LEU A 368 -12.88 3.79 15.57
N LEU A 369 -14.10 3.28 15.45
CA LEU A 369 -15.31 3.95 15.96
C LEU A 369 -15.26 4.16 17.49
N ARG A 370 -14.66 3.21 18.23
CA ARG A 370 -14.40 3.35 19.67
C ARG A 370 -13.38 4.45 20.01
N SER A 371 -12.65 4.98 19.03
CA SER A 371 -11.65 6.03 19.27
C SER A 371 -12.21 7.46 19.18
N VAL A 372 -13.40 7.66 18.60
CA VAL A 372 -14.02 8.97 18.38
C VAL A 372 -15.47 9.04 18.88
N PRO A 373 -15.93 10.17 19.45
CA PRO A 373 -17.35 10.32 19.81
C PRO A 373 -18.26 10.13 18.59
N PRO A 374 -19.50 9.62 18.79
CA PRO A 374 -20.47 9.52 17.72
C PRO A 374 -20.80 10.91 17.17
N THR A 375 -20.94 10.99 15.86
CA THR A 375 -21.36 12.21 15.18
C THR A 375 -22.56 11.93 14.27
N PRO A 376 -23.37 12.95 13.94
CA PRO A 376 -24.50 12.77 13.02
C PRO A 376 -24.06 12.20 11.67
N THR A 377 -22.89 12.61 11.18
CA THR A 377 -22.30 12.14 9.92
C THR A 377 -22.03 10.64 9.98
N ILE A 378 -21.37 10.15 11.03
CA ILE A 378 -21.06 8.72 11.19
C ILE A 378 -22.36 7.91 11.32
N LEU A 379 -23.31 8.39 12.13
CA LEU A 379 -24.59 7.69 12.33
C LEU A 379 -25.40 7.58 11.03
N LYS A 380 -25.41 8.62 10.19
CA LYS A 380 -26.10 8.62 8.88
C LYS A 380 -25.61 7.51 7.94
N HIS A 381 -24.39 7.03 8.09
CA HIS A 381 -23.81 5.97 7.25
C HIS A 381 -23.78 4.61 7.97
N LEU A 382 -23.60 4.60 9.30
CA LEU A 382 -23.58 3.38 10.11
C LEU A 382 -24.96 2.71 10.20
N ILE A 383 -26.04 3.48 10.38
CA ILE A 383 -27.37 2.91 10.60
C ILE A 383 -27.91 2.21 9.34
N PRO A 384 -27.81 2.80 8.11
CA PRO A 384 -28.21 2.10 6.88
C PRO A 384 -27.50 0.77 6.67
N MET A 385 -26.24 0.63 7.11
CA MET A 385 -25.49 -0.62 6.98
C MET A 385 -26.16 -1.78 7.73
N ALA A 386 -26.74 -1.52 8.91
CA ALA A 386 -27.46 -2.54 9.69
C ALA A 386 -28.92 -2.73 9.25
N PHE A 387 -29.48 -1.75 8.55
CA PHE A 387 -30.86 -1.74 8.10
C PHE A 387 -30.91 -1.34 6.62
N PRO A 388 -30.42 -2.22 5.72
CA PRO A 388 -30.37 -1.93 4.30
C PRO A 388 -31.78 -1.62 3.77
N LEU A 389 -31.80 -0.63 2.88
CA LEU A 389 -33.00 0.05 2.41
C LEU A 389 -33.68 -0.68 1.25
N GLU A 390 -32.88 -1.41 0.47
CA GLU A 390 -33.32 -2.21 -0.67
C GLU A 390 -33.03 -3.68 -0.40
N GLY A 391 -34.05 -4.53 -0.59
CA GLY A 391 -33.98 -5.97 -0.35
C GLY A 391 -35.13 -6.46 0.55
N PRO A 392 -35.58 -7.71 0.40
CA PRO A 392 -36.53 -8.30 1.35
C PRO A 392 -35.92 -8.28 2.76
N ALA A 393 -36.73 -8.03 3.80
CA ALA A 393 -36.29 -8.01 5.20
C ALA A 393 -35.60 -9.31 5.70
N SER A 394 -35.53 -10.34 4.85
CA SER A 394 -34.74 -11.57 5.02
C SER A 394 -33.25 -11.42 4.67
N GLU A 395 -32.82 -10.30 4.08
CA GLU A 395 -31.43 -9.99 3.70
C GLU A 395 -30.76 -9.00 4.67
N ILE A 396 -31.35 -8.76 5.85
CA ILE A 396 -30.64 -8.06 6.92
C ILE A 396 -29.49 -8.96 7.35
N SER A 397 -28.27 -8.61 6.95
CA SER A 397 -27.08 -9.30 7.38
C SER A 397 -26.97 -9.23 8.91
N GLU A 398 -27.05 -10.40 9.55
CA GLU A 398 -26.95 -10.51 11.00
C GLU A 398 -25.60 -9.95 11.51
N SER A 399 -24.56 -10.02 10.67
CA SER A 399 -23.24 -9.51 10.99
C SER A 399 -23.19 -7.98 11.00
N HIS A 400 -23.78 -7.30 10.01
CA HIS A 400 -23.90 -5.82 10.01
C HIS A 400 -24.72 -5.30 11.19
N MET A 401 -25.84 -5.98 11.50
CA MET A 401 -26.66 -5.62 12.65
C MET A 401 -25.86 -5.75 13.95
N ARG A 402 -25.16 -6.88 14.16
CA ARG A 402 -24.31 -7.07 15.35
C ARG A 402 -23.21 -6.02 15.45
N PHE A 403 -22.57 -5.68 14.33
CA PHE A 403 -21.54 -4.65 14.27
C PHE A 403 -22.09 -3.28 14.69
N ALA A 404 -23.16 -2.79 14.06
CA ALA A 404 -23.70 -1.47 14.36
C ALA A 404 -24.19 -1.37 15.80
N LEU A 405 -24.83 -2.43 16.31
CA LEU A 405 -25.26 -2.50 17.70
C LEU A 405 -24.10 -2.49 18.69
N ALA A 406 -22.99 -3.17 18.37
CA ALA A 406 -21.80 -3.14 19.21
C ALA A 406 -21.19 -1.74 19.28
N ALA A 407 -21.14 -1.01 18.15
CA ALA A 407 -20.68 0.38 18.11
C ALA A 407 -21.60 1.30 18.93
N LEU A 408 -22.92 1.23 18.71
CA LEU A 408 -23.91 2.03 19.44
C LEU A 408 -23.89 1.76 20.95
N GLU A 409 -23.79 0.49 21.36
CA GLU A 409 -23.73 0.12 22.77
C GLU A 409 -22.43 0.60 23.44
N GLN A 410 -21.31 0.55 22.72
CA GLN A 410 -20.05 1.11 23.22
C GLN A 410 -20.15 2.63 23.40
N TRP A 411 -20.71 3.34 22.42
CA TRP A 411 -20.96 4.78 22.54
C TRP A 411 -21.95 5.12 23.65
N ARG A 412 -23.01 4.34 23.85
CA ARG A 412 -23.94 4.52 24.98
C ARG A 412 -23.23 4.47 26.34
N ARG A 413 -22.22 3.61 26.46
CA ARG A 413 -21.45 3.43 27.71
C ARG A 413 -20.42 4.54 27.95
N VAL A 414 -19.74 4.99 26.90
CA VAL A 414 -18.58 5.91 27.01
C VAL A 414 -18.95 7.36 26.68
N TRP A 415 -19.83 7.56 25.70
CA TRP A 415 -20.20 8.87 25.13
C TRP A 415 -21.73 9.02 25.02
N ARG A 416 -22.43 8.85 26.15
CA ARG A 416 -23.90 8.95 26.19
C ARG A 416 -24.42 10.30 25.66
N GLU A 417 -23.95 11.42 26.20
CA GLU A 417 -24.43 12.75 25.81
C GLU A 417 -24.15 13.07 24.33
N PRO A 418 -22.94 12.84 23.79
CA PRO A 418 -22.70 12.97 22.35
C PRO A 418 -23.59 12.07 21.49
N LEU A 419 -23.87 10.84 21.94
CA LEU A 419 -24.75 9.93 21.21
C LEU A 419 -26.18 10.46 21.15
N GLU A 420 -26.73 10.90 22.28
CA GLU A 420 -28.09 11.46 22.36
C GLU A 420 -28.21 12.71 21.48
N GLY A 421 -27.23 13.61 21.53
CA GLY A 421 -27.17 14.78 20.66
C GLY A 421 -27.10 14.42 19.18
N ALA A 422 -26.18 13.51 18.81
CA ALA A 422 -26.00 13.10 17.42
C ALA A 422 -27.24 12.39 16.87
N VAL A 423 -27.90 11.55 17.66
CA VAL A 423 -29.17 10.91 17.28
C VAL A 423 -30.28 11.94 17.12
N ALA A 424 -30.40 12.90 18.04
CA ALA A 424 -31.39 13.98 17.93
C ALA A 424 -31.18 14.80 16.66
N ASP A 425 -29.93 15.13 16.31
CA ASP A 425 -29.58 15.85 15.09
C ASP A 425 -29.90 15.03 13.83
N VAL A 426 -29.66 13.72 13.85
CA VAL A 426 -30.04 12.83 12.74
C VAL A 426 -31.56 12.80 12.57
N ILE A 427 -32.31 12.66 13.67
CA ILE A 427 -33.78 12.67 13.65
C ILE A 427 -34.30 14.03 13.18
N ALA A 428 -33.75 15.13 13.68
CA ALA A 428 -34.12 16.48 13.27
C ALA A 428 -33.82 16.73 11.79
N SER A 429 -32.64 16.31 11.32
CA SER A 429 -32.26 16.39 9.90
C SER A 429 -33.16 15.51 9.01
N MET A 430 -33.63 14.36 9.50
CA MET A 430 -34.60 13.54 8.80
C MET A 430 -36.00 14.18 8.81
N ALA A 431 -36.42 14.75 9.93
CA ALA A 431 -37.70 15.46 10.04
C ALA A 431 -37.75 16.71 9.15
N GLU A 432 -36.68 17.52 9.13
CA GLU A 432 -36.55 18.67 8.24
C GLU A 432 -36.58 18.26 6.76
N ARG A 433 -35.93 17.14 6.40
CA ARG A 433 -36.06 16.57 5.05
C ARG A 433 -37.52 16.23 4.73
N VAL A 434 -38.22 15.56 5.66
CA VAL A 434 -39.65 15.22 5.51
C VAL A 434 -40.56 16.45 5.39
N GLU A 435 -40.30 17.49 6.16
CA GLU A 435 -41.06 18.75 6.13
C GLU A 435 -40.81 19.54 4.84
N ASN A 436 -39.55 19.68 4.43
CA ASN A 436 -39.20 20.30 3.14
C ASN A 436 -39.83 19.55 1.95
N TRP A 437 -40.00 18.22 2.05
CA TRP A 437 -40.73 17.45 1.05
C TRP A 437 -42.22 17.75 1.02
N ALA A 438 -42.86 17.96 2.18
CA ALA A 438 -44.28 18.34 2.23
C ALA A 438 -44.53 19.70 1.55
N ASP A 439 -43.59 20.62 1.67
CA ASP A 439 -43.65 21.94 1.03
C ASP A 439 -43.30 21.88 -0.48
N GLU A 440 -42.34 21.03 -0.90
CA GLU A 440 -41.99 20.81 -2.31
C GLU A 440 -43.06 20.01 -3.09
N ASP A 441 -43.71 19.01 -2.48
CA ASP A 441 -44.82 18.27 -3.10
C ASP A 441 -46.04 19.18 -3.33
N MET A 442 -46.31 20.13 -2.42
CA MET A 442 -47.32 21.17 -2.64
C MET A 442 -46.96 22.11 -3.80
N ALA A 443 -45.67 22.39 -4.03
CA ALA A 443 -45.21 23.21 -5.16
C ALA A 443 -45.15 22.45 -6.50
N ILE A 444 -44.90 21.13 -6.48
CA ILE A 444 -44.77 20.27 -7.66
C ILE A 444 -46.14 19.71 -8.12
N GLU A 445 -47.15 19.60 -7.25
CA GLU A 445 -48.53 19.34 -7.67
C GLU A 445 -49.08 20.41 -8.64
N GLU A 446 -48.51 21.62 -8.63
CA GLU A 446 -48.82 22.66 -9.64
C GLU A 446 -48.08 22.46 -10.98
N ALA A 447 -47.01 21.66 -11.05
CA ALA A 447 -46.11 21.55 -12.21
C ALA A 447 -46.09 20.17 -12.91
N GLY A 448 -46.61 19.11 -12.30
CA GLY A 448 -46.96 17.86 -13.00
C GLY A 448 -45.78 17.04 -13.57
N ASP A 449 -44.65 16.93 -12.84
CA ASP A 449 -43.46 16.20 -13.33
C ASP A 449 -43.07 14.95 -12.50
N VAL A 450 -42.32 14.05 -13.15
CA VAL A 450 -42.08 12.62 -12.84
C VAL A 450 -41.05 12.36 -11.72
N SER A 451 -40.62 13.39 -10.97
CA SER A 451 -39.66 13.26 -9.85
C SER A 451 -40.19 12.47 -8.63
N LYS A 452 -41.50 12.18 -8.60
CA LYS A 452 -42.25 11.53 -7.50
C LYS A 452 -41.76 10.14 -7.03
N ARG A 453 -40.88 9.45 -7.75
CA ARG A 453 -40.41 8.09 -7.36
C ARG A 453 -39.23 8.13 -6.38
N SER A 454 -38.20 8.93 -6.65
CA SER A 454 -36.99 8.97 -5.81
C SER A 454 -37.26 9.53 -4.40
N SER A 455 -38.18 10.50 -4.28
CA SER A 455 -38.46 11.19 -3.00
C SER A 455 -39.31 10.37 -2.03
N ARG A 456 -40.21 9.52 -2.54
CA ARG A 456 -41.05 8.63 -1.72
C ARG A 456 -40.24 7.46 -1.13
N ASP A 457 -39.23 7.02 -1.86
CA ASP A 457 -38.30 5.98 -1.41
C ASP A 457 -37.47 6.51 -0.23
N ASP A 458 -36.95 7.73 -0.28
CA ASP A 458 -36.22 8.38 0.82
C ASP A 458 -37.03 8.54 2.13
N ALA A 459 -38.34 8.78 2.05
CA ALA A 459 -39.22 8.84 3.22
C ALA A 459 -39.50 7.46 3.82
N ALA A 460 -39.69 6.46 2.96
CA ALA A 460 -39.79 5.07 3.40
C ALA A 460 -38.47 4.62 4.07
N GLN A 461 -37.32 5.06 3.55
CA GLN A 461 -36.00 4.77 4.11
C GLN A 461 -35.85 5.28 5.55
N ALA A 462 -36.22 6.54 5.82
CA ALA A 462 -36.14 7.12 7.16
C ALA A 462 -37.09 6.42 8.17
N VAL A 463 -38.31 6.07 7.73
CA VAL A 463 -39.30 5.39 8.57
C VAL A 463 -38.87 3.95 8.88
N VAL A 464 -38.36 3.20 7.91
CA VAL A 464 -37.85 1.83 8.11
C VAL A 464 -36.66 1.83 9.06
N MET A 465 -35.74 2.78 8.90
CA MET A 465 -34.59 2.96 9.79
C MET A 465 -35.03 3.20 11.24
N LEU A 466 -35.94 4.16 11.45
CA LEU A 466 -36.47 4.50 12.78
C LEU A 466 -37.28 3.35 13.38
N GLN A 467 -38.06 2.61 12.58
CA GLN A 467 -38.80 1.44 13.03
C GLN A 467 -37.88 0.28 13.41
N GLY A 468 -36.82 0.02 12.66
CA GLY A 468 -35.81 -1.01 12.96
C GLY A 468 -35.11 -0.72 14.28
N TRP A 469 -34.64 0.52 14.44
CA TRP A 469 -34.01 0.99 15.67
C TRP A 469 -34.96 0.93 16.87
N TRP A 470 -36.21 1.38 16.71
CA TRP A 470 -37.24 1.34 17.75
C TRP A 470 -37.62 -0.08 18.18
N ARG A 471 -37.86 -0.99 17.23
CA ARG A 471 -38.20 -2.40 17.52
C ARG A 471 -37.09 -3.08 18.32
N PHE A 472 -35.84 -2.80 17.97
CA PHE A 472 -34.69 -3.33 18.70
C PHE A 472 -34.57 -2.74 20.11
N SER A 473 -34.71 -1.41 20.25
CA SER A 473 -34.66 -0.72 21.54
C SER A 473 -35.71 -1.28 22.53
N ILE A 474 -36.94 -1.54 22.05
CA ILE A 474 -37.99 -2.17 22.86
C ILE A 474 -37.65 -3.63 23.21
N ALA A 475 -37.10 -4.41 22.26
CA ALA A 475 -36.78 -5.82 22.48
C ALA A 475 -35.69 -6.02 23.54
N ASN A 476 -34.73 -5.10 23.66
CA ASN A 476 -33.65 -5.17 24.63
C ASN A 476 -33.91 -4.37 25.92
N GLY A 477 -34.63 -3.24 25.86
CA GLY A 477 -35.03 -2.50 27.06
C GLY A 477 -35.90 -3.33 28.01
N ARG A 478 -36.73 -4.24 27.47
CA ARG A 478 -37.52 -5.16 28.30
C ARG A 478 -36.69 -6.26 28.99
N LYS A 479 -35.48 -6.59 28.54
CA LYS A 479 -34.66 -7.61 29.20
C LYS A 479 -33.99 -7.10 30.49
N GLU A 480 -33.64 -5.81 30.56
CA GLU A 480 -33.11 -5.20 31.78
C GLU A 480 -34.22 -5.00 32.84
N GLU A 481 -35.45 -4.67 32.44
CA GLU A 481 -36.58 -4.51 33.38
C GLU A 481 -37.24 -5.85 33.80
N LEU A 482 -37.20 -6.91 32.97
CA LEU A 482 -37.76 -8.23 33.32
C LEU A 482 -36.89 -9.05 34.29
N GLY A 483 -35.64 -8.62 34.53
CA GLY A 483 -34.78 -9.20 35.57
C GLY A 483 -35.22 -8.81 36.99
N GLU A 484 -35.80 -7.62 37.16
CA GLU A 484 -36.20 -7.07 38.46
C GLU A 484 -37.72 -7.16 38.72
N LEU A 485 -38.55 -7.39 37.69
CA LEU A 485 -40.02 -7.51 37.83
C LEU A 485 -40.56 -8.95 37.83
N LYS A 486 -39.74 -9.96 38.14
CA LYS A 486 -40.22 -11.35 38.30
C LYS A 486 -40.73 -11.70 39.71
N VAL A 487 -41.02 -10.68 40.52
CA VAL A 487 -41.78 -10.82 41.77
C VAL A 487 -42.84 -9.73 41.79
N MET A 488 -43.99 -10.00 41.18
CA MET A 488 -45.34 -9.67 41.66
C MET A 488 -46.35 -9.52 40.51
N SER A 489 -47.55 -10.04 40.79
CA SER A 489 -48.83 -9.91 40.06
C SER A 489 -48.99 -10.61 38.71
N HIS A 490 -49.74 -11.71 38.78
CA HIS A 490 -50.66 -12.17 37.75
C HIS A 490 -51.68 -11.07 37.40
N GLU A 491 -51.75 -10.65 36.14
CA GLU A 491 -52.97 -10.28 35.41
C GLU A 491 -52.68 -10.13 33.90
N PRO A 492 -53.68 -10.31 33.01
CA PRO A 492 -53.46 -10.57 31.60
C PRO A 492 -53.19 -9.31 30.77
N VAL A 493 -52.26 -9.46 29.82
CA VAL A 493 -51.82 -8.47 28.84
C VAL A 493 -52.95 -8.15 27.85
N LEU A 494 -53.32 -6.87 27.71
CA LEU A 494 -54.17 -6.35 26.63
C LEU A 494 -53.37 -6.14 25.33
N PRO A 495 -53.96 -6.31 24.14
CA PRO A 495 -53.27 -6.19 22.86
C PRO A 495 -52.98 -4.73 22.44
N ALA A 496 -51.87 -4.57 21.72
CA ALA A 496 -51.10 -3.34 21.49
C ALA A 496 -51.70 -2.27 20.55
N TRP A 497 -53.02 -2.21 20.36
CA TRP A 497 -53.64 -1.22 19.46
C TRP A 497 -54.41 -0.09 20.18
N GLU A 498 -54.50 -0.09 21.50
CA GLU A 498 -55.19 0.96 22.29
C GLU A 498 -54.25 2.05 22.90
N ILE A 499 -52.99 2.17 22.46
CA ILE A 499 -52.04 3.18 23.01
C ILE A 499 -51.76 4.31 22.00
N TRP A 500 -52.74 4.66 21.17
CA TRP A 500 -52.69 5.87 20.34
C TRP A 500 -54.01 6.63 20.47
N GLU A 501 -54.20 7.27 21.63
CA GLU A 501 -55.01 8.48 21.84
C GLU A 501 -54.24 9.46 22.73
#